data_AF-A0A965BXH8-F1
#
_entry.id   AF-A0A965BXH8-F1
#
_cell.length_a   1.000
_cell.length_b   1.000
_cell.length_c   1.000
_cell.angle_alpha   90.00
_cell.angle_beta   90.00
_cell.angle_gamma   90.00
#
_symmetry.space_group_name_H-M   'P 1'
#
loop_
_entity.id
_entity.type
_entity.pdbx_description
1 polymer ?
#
loop_
_entity_poly.entity_id
_entity_poly.type
_entity_poly.pdbx_seq_one_letter_code
_entity_poly.pdbx_strand_id
1 'polypeptide(L)'
;MGVFGSSAALLVNAIGGIYLLAVLLRFLLQIARADFYNPVSQAVVRLTDPMVRIFRSFIPGYRGIDFSSLILAVVVEALAICVMILLYGGSIPSLGFIITWAVVGVTYFIVNIYYYAIIGSIIMSFVMMFSGNMNPHPILHLIWQLTEPVMGPIRRVIPPMGGLDFSPIFIFIVIGLIQNLLIQTFGISEQIAAVVIGI
;
A
#
# COMPACT_ATOMS: atom_id res chain seq x y z
N MET A 1 18.54 -13.87 -19.41
CA MET A 1 18.96 -13.70 -18.01
C MET A 1 19.58 -14.97 -17.49
N GLY A 2 20.68 -14.89 -16.74
CA GLY A 2 21.12 -16.02 -15.93
C GLY A 2 20.24 -16.20 -14.70
N VAL A 3 20.17 -17.42 -14.16
CA VAL A 3 19.39 -17.78 -12.95
C VAL A 3 19.67 -16.82 -11.78
N PHE A 4 20.91 -16.37 -11.64
CA PHE A 4 21.31 -15.39 -10.61
C PHE A 4 20.62 -14.04 -10.74
N GLY A 5 20.42 -13.53 -11.97
CA GLY A 5 19.75 -12.24 -12.19
C GLY A 5 18.27 -12.30 -11.83
N SER A 6 17.59 -13.39 -12.18
CA SER A 6 16.18 -13.59 -11.80
C SER A 6 16.00 -13.76 -10.29
N SER A 7 16.90 -14.48 -9.62
CA SER A 7 16.84 -14.63 -8.15
C SER A 7 17.11 -13.31 -7.43
N ALA A 8 18.07 -12.50 -7.92
CA ALA A 8 18.34 -11.19 -7.37
C ALA A 8 17.14 -10.24 -7.53
N ALA A 9 16.50 -10.23 -8.71
CA ALA A 9 15.31 -9.41 -8.96
C ALA A 9 14.15 -9.79 -8.03
N LEU A 10 13.94 -11.08 -7.77
CA LEU A 10 12.93 -11.55 -6.81
C LEU A 10 13.22 -11.07 -5.38
N LEU A 11 14.47 -11.12 -4.94
CA LEU A 11 14.85 -10.63 -3.60
C LEU A 11 14.63 -9.11 -3.48
N VAL A 12 15.00 -8.34 -4.51
CA VAL A 12 14.78 -6.89 -4.53
C VAL A 12 13.29 -6.57 -4.51
N ASN A 13 12.48 -7.26 -5.33
CA ASN A 13 11.05 -7.07 -5.36
C ASN A 13 10.39 -7.44 -4.02
N ALA A 14 10.76 -8.57 -3.42
CA ALA A 14 10.19 -9.02 -2.15
C ALA A 14 10.58 -8.10 -0.98
N ILE A 15 11.88 -7.81 -0.82
CA ILE A 15 12.38 -6.99 0.29
C ILE A 15 11.91 -5.55 0.11
N GLY A 16 12.04 -5.01 -1.10
CA GLY A 16 11.57 -3.68 -1.46
C GLY A 16 10.07 -3.54 -1.26
N GLY A 17 9.29 -4.53 -1.69
CA GLY A 17 7.84 -4.57 -1.53
C GLY A 17 7.40 -4.63 -0.07
N ILE A 18 8.04 -5.46 0.76
CA ILE A 18 7.76 -5.50 2.21
C ILE A 18 8.07 -4.16 2.87
N TYR A 19 9.21 -3.55 2.53
CA TYR A 19 9.61 -2.27 3.10
C TYR A 19 8.68 -1.14 2.66
N LEU A 20 8.36 -1.06 1.36
CA LEU A 20 7.39 -0.11 0.81
C LEU A 20 6.01 -0.29 1.41
N LEU A 21 5.54 -1.54 1.54
CA LEU A 21 4.29 -1.86 2.22
C LEU A 21 4.29 -1.30 3.65
N ALA A 22 5.37 -1.47 4.40
CA ALA A 22 5.46 -0.92 5.75
C ALA A 22 5.43 0.62 5.76
N VAL A 23 6.17 1.29 4.85
CA VAL A 23 6.17 2.76 4.75
C VAL A 23 4.78 3.30 4.36
N LEU A 24 4.13 2.66 3.39
CA LEU A 24 2.78 3.04 2.96
C LEU A 24 1.73 2.74 4.02
N LEU A 25 1.82 1.59 4.70
CA LEU A 25 0.93 1.28 5.82
C LEU A 25 1.08 2.30 6.94
N ARG A 26 2.30 2.74 7.30
CA ARG A 26 2.50 3.82 8.27
C ARG A 26 1.71 5.06 7.89
N PHE A 27 1.85 5.50 6.65
CA PHE A 27 1.17 6.68 6.12
C PHE A 27 -0.36 6.51 6.13
N LEU A 28 -0.86 5.36 5.65
CA LEU A 28 -2.29 5.08 5.58
C LEU A 28 -2.93 4.91 6.96
N LEU A 29 -2.25 4.25 7.90
CA LEU A 29 -2.71 4.11 9.29
C LEU A 29 -2.80 5.49 9.97
N GLN A 30 -1.87 6.39 9.68
CA GLN A 30 -1.92 7.76 10.18
C GLN A 30 -3.09 8.55 9.59
N ILE A 31 -3.36 8.42 8.28
CA ILE A 31 -4.53 9.03 7.63
C ILE A 31 -5.83 8.49 8.21
N ALA A 32 -5.90 7.17 8.40
CA ALA A 32 -7.04 6.50 9.00
C ALA A 32 -7.20 6.78 10.51
N ARG A 33 -6.22 7.45 11.13
CA ARG A 33 -6.15 7.69 12.58
C ARG A 33 -6.28 6.38 13.37
N ALA A 34 -5.64 5.33 12.86
CA ALA A 34 -5.62 4.02 13.48
C ALA A 34 -4.88 4.05 14.83
N ASP A 35 -5.20 3.09 15.69
CA ASP A 35 -4.65 3.02 17.04
C ASP A 35 -3.15 2.69 17.02
N PHE A 36 -2.34 3.63 17.48
CA PHE A 36 -0.88 3.49 17.59
C PHE A 36 -0.44 2.58 18.74
N TYR A 37 -1.32 2.26 19.69
CA TYR A 37 -1.01 1.28 20.74
C TYR A 37 -1.08 -0.16 20.22
N ASN A 38 -1.64 -0.39 19.04
CA ASN A 38 -1.69 -1.71 18.44
C ASN A 38 -0.28 -2.24 18.12
N PRO A 39 0.08 -3.49 18.50
CA PRO A 39 1.41 -4.05 18.29
C PRO A 39 1.87 -4.03 16.82
N VAL A 40 0.94 -4.19 15.88
CA VAL A 40 1.26 -4.19 14.44
C VAL A 40 1.51 -2.77 13.95
N SER A 41 0.74 -1.79 14.42
CA SER A 41 1.00 -0.37 14.16
C SER A 41 2.37 0.04 14.68
N GLN A 42 2.72 -0.38 15.91
CA GLN A 42 4.04 -0.15 16.49
C GLN A 42 5.16 -0.83 15.69
N ALA A 43 4.95 -2.06 15.20
CA ALA A 43 5.93 -2.76 14.38
C ALA A 43 6.21 -1.99 13.07
N VAL A 44 5.14 -1.57 12.39
CA VAL A 44 5.22 -0.77 11.16
C VAL A 44 5.94 0.57 11.40
N VAL A 45 5.57 1.29 12.45
CA VAL A 45 6.24 2.54 12.82
C VAL A 45 7.70 2.29 13.14
N ARG A 46 8.03 1.30 13.98
CA ARG A 46 9.41 0.99 14.40
C ARG A 46 10.31 0.60 13.23
N LEU A 47 9.79 -0.19 12.27
CA LEU A 47 10.53 -0.60 11.08
C LEU A 47 10.88 0.59 10.17
N THR A 48 9.96 1.54 10.06
CA THR A 48 10.06 2.66 9.10
C THR A 48 10.72 3.91 9.70
N ASP A 49 10.67 4.07 11.02
CA ASP A 49 11.07 5.31 11.71
C ASP A 49 12.51 5.77 11.46
N PRO A 50 13.53 4.90 11.45
CA PRO A 50 14.91 5.34 11.23
C PRO A 50 15.07 6.12 9.93
N MET A 51 14.42 5.66 8.86
CA MET A 51 14.47 6.32 7.55
C MET A 51 13.54 7.52 7.50
N VAL A 52 12.31 7.41 8.02
CA VAL A 52 11.36 8.54 8.02
C VAL A 52 11.93 9.74 8.78
N ARG A 53 12.65 9.53 9.90
CA ARG A 53 13.27 10.62 10.67
C ARG A 53 14.27 11.43 9.86
N ILE A 54 15.00 10.80 8.94
CA ILE A 54 15.95 11.49 8.05
C ILE A 54 15.18 12.46 7.15
N PHE A 55 14.08 12.01 6.54
CA PHE A 55 13.26 12.85 5.66
C PHE A 55 12.44 13.91 6.41
N ARG A 56 12.02 13.61 7.65
CA ARG A 56 11.28 14.53 8.51
C ARG A 56 12.08 15.77 8.90
N SER A 57 13.40 15.72 8.80
CA SER A 57 14.25 16.89 9.01
C SER A 57 14.08 17.96 7.92
N PHE A 58 13.67 17.56 6.71
CA PHE A 58 13.49 18.47 5.58
C PHE A 58 12.05 18.95 5.41
N ILE A 59 11.07 18.12 5.76
CA ILE A 59 9.65 18.41 5.50
C ILE A 59 8.85 18.17 6.79
N PRO A 60 8.34 19.23 7.44
CA PRO A 60 7.51 19.06 8.64
C PRO A 60 6.15 18.46 8.27
N GLY A 61 5.64 17.57 9.12
CA GLY A 61 4.27 17.06 9.00
C GLY A 61 3.25 18.18 9.16
N TYR A 62 2.19 18.18 8.34
CA TYR A 62 1.14 19.20 8.37
C TYR A 62 -0.19 18.58 8.83
N ARG A 63 -0.83 19.21 9.82
CA ARG A 63 -2.14 18.78 10.37
C ARG A 63 -2.23 17.31 10.82
N GLY A 64 -1.12 16.75 11.30
CA GLY A 64 -1.06 15.36 11.73
C GLY A 64 -0.93 14.35 10.59
N ILE A 65 -0.61 14.77 9.37
CA ILE A 65 -0.20 13.91 8.25
C ILE A 65 1.31 14.02 8.04
N ASP A 66 2.01 12.89 8.03
CA ASP A 66 3.47 12.82 7.82
C ASP A 66 3.81 12.62 6.34
N PHE A 67 3.91 13.74 5.60
CA PHE A 67 4.32 13.73 4.18
C PHE A 67 5.72 13.14 3.97
N SER A 68 6.57 13.10 5.00
CA SER A 68 7.90 12.49 4.93
C SER A 68 7.82 11.01 4.59
N SER A 69 6.76 10.30 5.02
CA SER A 69 6.57 8.88 4.72
C SER A 69 6.21 8.65 3.25
N LEU A 70 5.41 9.54 2.65
CA LEU A 70 5.07 9.44 1.23
C LEU A 70 6.29 9.72 0.34
N ILE A 71 7.10 10.71 0.72
CA ILE A 71 8.33 11.05 -0.01
C ILE A 71 9.37 9.94 0.12
N LEU A 72 9.52 9.37 1.32
CA LEU A 72 10.34 8.19 1.52
C LEU A 72 9.88 7.04 0.62
N ALA A 73 8.57 6.78 0.52
CA ALA A 73 8.05 5.74 -0.37
C ALA A 73 8.44 5.98 -1.83
N VAL A 74 8.30 7.21 -2.34
CA VAL A 74 8.69 7.57 -3.71
C VAL A 74 10.19 7.42 -3.93
N VAL A 75 11.03 7.80 -2.95
CA VAL A 75 12.49 7.64 -3.06
C VAL A 75 12.90 6.18 -3.07
N VAL A 76 12.30 5.37 -2.19
CA VAL A 76 12.55 3.92 -2.12
C VAL A 76 12.12 3.24 -3.41
N GLU A 77 10.95 3.58 -3.94
CA GLU A 77 10.43 3.08 -5.21
C GLU A 77 11.36 3.46 -6.37
N ALA A 78 11.79 4.73 -6.44
CA ALA A 78 12.73 5.20 -7.46
C ALA A 78 14.07 4.43 -7.42
N LEU A 79 14.60 4.17 -6.22
CA LEU A 79 15.80 3.36 -6.05
C LEU A 79 15.58 1.91 -6.47
N ALA A 80 14.44 1.31 -6.10
CA ALA A 80 14.08 -0.04 -6.50
C ALA A 80 13.97 -0.17 -8.02
N ILE A 81 13.32 0.76 -8.70
CA ILE A 81 13.22 0.82 -10.17
C ILE A 81 14.62 0.84 -10.80
N CYS A 82 15.53 1.69 -10.31
CA CYS A 82 16.90 1.76 -10.82
C CYS A 82 17.63 0.41 -10.66
N VAL A 83 17.54 -0.21 -9.47
CA VAL A 83 18.17 -1.50 -9.20
C VAL A 83 17.58 -2.58 -10.09
N MET A 84 16.26 -2.64 -10.24
CA MET A 84 15.57 -3.62 -11.07
C MET A 84 15.97 -3.47 -12.54
N ILE A 85 15.99 -2.24 -13.09
CA ILE A 85 16.41 -1.99 -14.48
C ILE A 85 17.84 -2.48 -14.73
N LEU A 86 18.77 -2.18 -13.80
CA LEU A 86 20.15 -2.63 -13.90
C LEU A 86 20.27 -4.16 -13.83
N LEU A 87 19.50 -4.80 -12.94
CA LEU A 87 19.42 -6.26 -12.87
C LEU A 87 18.86 -6.86 -14.16
N TYR A 88 17.92 -6.17 -14.82
CA TYR A 88 17.41 -6.54 -16.15
C TYR A 88 18.38 -6.30 -17.31
N GLY A 89 19.57 -5.77 -17.04
CA GLY A 89 20.57 -5.45 -18.07
C GLY A 89 20.22 -4.19 -18.87
N GLY A 90 19.28 -3.39 -18.38
CA GLY A 90 18.92 -2.10 -18.96
C GLY A 90 19.86 -0.98 -18.49
N SER A 91 19.82 0.14 -19.21
CA SER A 91 20.47 1.39 -18.79
C SER A 91 19.51 2.24 -17.98
N ILE A 92 20.03 2.97 -16.98
CA ILE A 92 19.23 3.89 -16.18
C ILE A 92 18.60 4.96 -17.09
N PRO A 93 17.25 5.07 -17.11
CA PRO A 93 16.54 6.04 -17.94
C PRO A 93 16.63 7.45 -17.34
N SER A 94 15.96 8.41 -17.96
CA SER A 94 15.94 9.80 -17.47
C SER A 94 15.34 9.92 -16.06
N LEU A 95 15.79 10.93 -15.31
CA LEU A 95 15.26 11.21 -13.97
C LEU A 95 13.72 11.39 -13.98
N GLY A 96 13.20 12.07 -15.01
CA GLY A 96 11.76 12.29 -15.17
C GLY A 96 10.98 10.98 -15.33
N PHE A 97 11.54 9.99 -16.03
CA PHE A 97 10.94 8.66 -16.16
C PHE A 97 10.87 7.97 -14.78
N ILE A 98 11.98 7.95 -14.04
CA ILE A 98 12.06 7.27 -12.74
C ILE A 98 11.07 7.87 -11.75
N ILE A 99 11.04 9.21 -11.63
CA ILE A 99 10.14 9.89 -10.69
C ILE A 99 8.68 9.64 -11.07
N THR A 100 8.33 9.73 -12.36
CA THR A 100 6.96 9.48 -12.82
C THR A 100 6.52 8.08 -12.44
N TRP A 101 7.33 7.06 -12.76
CA TRP A 101 6.99 5.67 -12.45
C TRP A 101 7.01 5.36 -10.96
N ALA A 102 7.87 6.01 -10.18
CA ALA A 102 7.86 5.86 -8.73
C ALA A 102 6.55 6.40 -8.12
N VAL A 103 6.05 7.54 -8.59
CA VAL A 103 4.77 8.10 -8.13
C VAL A 103 3.59 7.23 -8.57
N VAL A 104 3.59 6.75 -9.82
CA VAL A 104 2.55 5.84 -10.33
C VAL A 104 2.55 4.53 -9.55
N GLY A 105 3.73 3.93 -9.32
CA GLY A 105 3.92 2.70 -8.55
C GLY A 105 3.40 2.83 -7.13
N VAL A 106 3.83 3.87 -6.40
CA VAL A 106 3.34 4.16 -5.04
C VAL A 106 1.83 4.33 -5.01
N THR A 107 1.25 5.05 -5.98
CA THR A 107 -0.20 5.27 -6.06
C THR A 107 -0.94 3.96 -6.30
N TYR A 108 -0.50 3.17 -7.28
CA TYR A 108 -1.08 1.87 -7.59
C TYR A 108 -0.95 0.89 -6.41
N PHE A 109 0.18 0.91 -5.71
CA PHE A 109 0.40 0.08 -4.52
C PHE A 109 -0.53 0.48 -3.37
N ILE A 110 -0.77 1.78 -3.14
CA ILE A 110 -1.79 2.22 -2.17
C ILE A 110 -3.18 1.66 -2.51
N VAL A 111 -3.56 1.68 -3.79
CA VAL A 111 -4.84 1.12 -4.25
C VAL A 111 -4.89 -0.39 -3.99
N ASN A 112 -3.79 -1.12 -4.26
CA ASN A 112 -3.67 -2.55 -3.94
C ASN A 112 -3.75 -2.83 -2.44
N ILE A 113 -3.15 -1.99 -1.60
CA ILE A 113 -3.26 -2.12 -0.14
C ILE A 113 -4.73 -2.04 0.29
N TYR A 114 -5.50 -1.08 -0.25
CA TYR A 114 -6.93 -1.01 0.03
C TYR A 114 -7.71 -2.21 -0.50
N TYR A 115 -7.39 -2.68 -1.71
CA TYR A 115 -8.00 -3.88 -2.28
C TYR A 115 -7.85 -5.09 -1.34
N TYR A 116 -6.63 -5.40 -0.92
CA TYR A 116 -6.35 -6.52 -0.02
C TYR A 116 -6.86 -6.28 1.41
N ALA A 117 -6.81 -5.04 1.91
CA ALA A 117 -7.37 -4.71 3.23
C ALA A 117 -8.89 -4.93 3.27
N ILE A 118 -9.61 -4.61 2.20
CA ILE A 118 -11.07 -4.84 2.11
C ILE A 118 -11.36 -6.33 2.03
N ILE A 119 -10.61 -7.11 1.24
CA ILE A 119 -10.72 -8.58 1.27
C ILE A 119 -10.49 -9.10 2.69
N GLY A 120 -9.46 -8.61 3.37
CA GLY A 120 -9.21 -8.87 4.78
C GLY A 120 -10.45 -8.59 5.63
N SER A 121 -11.09 -7.43 5.46
CA SER A 121 -12.30 -7.06 6.21
C SER A 121 -13.48 -8.02 6.02
N ILE A 122 -13.67 -8.53 4.80
CA ILE A 122 -14.71 -9.52 4.50
C ILE A 122 -14.38 -10.85 5.19
N ILE A 123 -13.14 -11.34 5.03
CA ILE A 123 -12.71 -12.59 5.70
C ILE A 123 -12.91 -12.47 7.21
N MET A 124 -12.56 -11.33 7.80
CA MET A 124 -12.72 -11.06 9.23
C MET A 124 -14.18 -11.04 9.67
N SER A 125 -15.11 -10.49 8.88
CA SER A 125 -16.53 -10.49 9.25
C SER A 125 -17.07 -11.92 9.36
N PHE A 126 -16.66 -12.81 8.46
CA PHE A 126 -17.00 -14.23 8.55
C PHE A 126 -16.33 -14.92 9.75
N VAL A 127 -15.04 -14.66 9.99
CA VAL A 127 -14.32 -15.23 11.14
C VAL A 127 -14.99 -14.85 12.46
N MET A 128 -15.36 -13.58 12.64
CA MET A 128 -16.05 -13.13 13.86
C MET A 128 -17.45 -13.75 13.98
N MET A 129 -18.19 -13.85 12.87
CA MET A 129 -19.52 -14.47 12.84
C MET A 129 -19.49 -15.94 13.23
N PHE A 130 -18.50 -16.71 12.74
CA PHE A 130 -18.39 -18.15 13.02
C PHE A 130 -17.64 -18.48 14.32
N SER A 131 -16.71 -17.62 14.78
CA SER A 131 -15.92 -17.87 15.97
C SER A 131 -16.68 -17.64 17.28
N GLY A 132 -17.73 -16.81 17.28
CA GLY A 132 -18.46 -16.44 18.51
C GLY A 132 -17.65 -15.65 19.55
N ASN A 133 -16.39 -15.30 19.25
CA ASN A 133 -15.50 -14.56 20.13
C ASN A 133 -15.61 -13.06 19.87
N MET A 134 -15.97 -12.30 20.90
CA MET A 134 -16.17 -10.84 20.84
C MET A 134 -14.87 -10.04 20.98
N ASN A 135 -13.72 -10.68 21.25
CA ASN A 135 -12.42 -10.03 21.34
C ASN A 135 -11.62 -10.24 20.05
N PRO A 136 -11.71 -9.33 19.07
CA PRO A 136 -10.96 -9.44 17.83
C PRO A 136 -9.45 -9.32 18.08
N HIS A 137 -8.67 -10.17 17.39
CA HIS A 137 -7.21 -10.10 17.43
C HIS A 137 -6.72 -8.72 16.94
N PRO A 138 -5.60 -8.16 17.44
CA PRO A 138 -5.18 -6.79 17.14
C PRO A 138 -5.10 -6.44 15.65
N ILE A 139 -4.69 -7.38 14.79
CA ILE A 139 -4.67 -7.21 13.33
C ILE A 139 -6.07 -6.87 12.79
N LEU A 140 -7.12 -7.51 13.34
CA LEU A 140 -8.48 -7.33 12.85
C LEU A 140 -8.96 -5.90 13.08
N HIS A 141 -8.65 -5.36 14.26
CA HIS A 141 -9.01 -3.99 14.58
C HIS A 141 -8.31 -3.00 13.64
N LEU A 142 -7.04 -3.23 13.29
CA LEU A 142 -6.33 -2.37 12.35
C LEU A 142 -6.89 -2.40 10.94
N ILE A 143 -7.24 -3.58 10.42
CA ILE A 143 -7.81 -3.67 9.08
C ILE A 143 -9.15 -2.94 9.02
N TRP A 144 -9.99 -3.05 10.05
CA TRP A 144 -11.23 -2.28 10.14
C TRP A 144 -10.96 -0.77 10.20
N GLN A 145 -10.03 -0.31 11.05
CA GLN A 145 -9.64 1.10 11.13
C GLN A 145 -9.09 1.63 9.79
N LEU A 146 -8.25 0.85 9.12
CA LEU A 146 -7.64 1.21 7.84
C LEU A 146 -8.68 1.37 6.72
N THR A 147 -9.68 0.48 6.70
CA THR A 147 -10.70 0.43 5.64
C THR A 147 -11.88 1.37 5.90
N GLU A 148 -12.13 1.76 7.15
CA GLU A 148 -13.30 2.58 7.50
C GLU A 148 -13.36 3.98 6.83
N PRO A 149 -12.26 4.72 6.65
CA PRO A 149 -12.30 5.98 5.90
C PRO A 149 -12.87 5.84 4.48
N VAL A 150 -12.74 4.66 3.86
CA VAL A 150 -13.24 4.35 2.52
C VAL A 150 -14.62 3.68 2.58
N MET A 151 -14.82 2.74 3.50
CA MET A 151 -16.08 1.99 3.63
C MET A 151 -17.20 2.79 4.28
N GLY A 152 -16.91 3.55 5.33
CA GLY A 152 -17.88 4.33 6.12
C GLY A 152 -18.75 5.26 5.30
N PRO A 153 -18.20 6.09 4.38
CA PRO A 153 -19.00 6.94 3.51
C PRO A 153 -19.97 6.16 2.62
N ILE A 154 -19.58 4.98 2.13
CA ILE A 154 -20.41 4.16 1.22
C ILE A 154 -21.52 3.45 2.00
N ARG A 155 -21.23 2.98 3.22
CA ARG A 155 -22.23 2.41 4.15
C ARG A 155 -23.39 3.36 4.45
N ARG A 156 -23.17 4.68 4.38
CA ARG A 156 -24.23 5.68 4.57
C ARG A 156 -25.21 5.72 3.41
N VAL A 157 -24.79 5.32 2.21
CA VAL A 157 -25.61 5.29 1.00
C VAL A 157 -26.28 3.92 0.83
N ILE A 158 -25.56 2.84 1.14
CA ILE A 158 -26.05 1.46 1.01
C ILE A 158 -25.94 0.78 2.38
N PRO A 159 -26.98 0.87 3.23
CA PRO A 159 -26.95 0.26 4.56
C PRO A 159 -26.77 -1.26 4.48
N PRO A 160 -26.17 -1.88 5.52
CA PRO A 160 -26.08 -3.33 5.60
C PRO A 160 -27.47 -3.97 5.55
N MET A 161 -27.65 -4.99 4.71
CA MET A 161 -28.90 -5.74 4.61
C MET A 161 -28.71 -7.13 5.19
N GLY A 162 -29.54 -7.52 6.17
CA GLY A 162 -29.46 -8.83 6.80
C GLY A 162 -28.16 -9.09 7.60
N GLY A 163 -27.51 -8.02 8.11
CA GLY A 163 -26.26 -8.13 8.87
C GLY A 163 -25.00 -8.31 8.02
N LEU A 164 -25.13 -8.35 6.69
CA LEU A 164 -24.00 -8.38 5.75
C LEU A 164 -23.76 -6.98 5.16
N ASP A 165 -22.50 -6.59 5.10
CA ASP A 165 -22.07 -5.33 4.50
C ASP A 165 -21.76 -5.52 3.01
N PHE A 166 -22.55 -4.87 2.15
CA PHE A 166 -22.38 -4.91 0.69
C PHE A 166 -21.51 -3.76 0.15
N SER A 167 -21.09 -2.82 1.01
CA SER A 167 -20.19 -1.71 0.64
C SER A 167 -18.90 -2.17 -0.05
N PRO A 168 -18.27 -3.30 0.35
CA PRO A 168 -17.06 -3.80 -0.33
C PRO A 168 -17.24 -4.04 -1.83
N ILE A 169 -18.41 -4.49 -2.28
CA ILE A 169 -18.66 -4.78 -3.70
C ILE A 169 -18.53 -3.50 -4.53
N PHE A 170 -19.17 -2.42 -4.08
CA PHE A 170 -19.08 -1.12 -4.75
C PHE A 170 -17.66 -0.57 -4.73
N ILE A 171 -16.94 -0.77 -3.62
CA ILE A 171 -15.55 -0.30 -3.53
C ILE A 171 -14.64 -1.08 -4.47
N PHE A 172 -14.83 -2.39 -4.63
CA PHE A 172 -14.06 -3.14 -5.63
C PHE A 172 -14.29 -2.64 -7.05
N ILE A 173 -15.52 -2.22 -7.39
CA ILE A 173 -15.80 -1.59 -8.68
C ILE A 173 -15.00 -0.28 -8.81
N VAL A 174 -15.05 0.59 -7.81
CA VAL A 174 -14.31 1.87 -7.82
C VAL A 174 -12.79 1.65 -7.89
N ILE A 175 -12.26 0.72 -7.09
CA ILE A 175 -10.85 0.34 -7.10
C ILE A 175 -10.44 -0.18 -8.49
N GLY A 176 -11.24 -1.09 -9.07
CA GLY A 176 -10.97 -1.63 -10.41
C GLY A 176 -10.99 -0.56 -11.48
N LEU A 177 -11.90 0.42 -11.39
CA LEU A 177 -11.91 1.59 -12.27
C LEU A 177 -10.65 2.44 -12.09
N ILE A 178 -10.22 2.71 -10.86
CA ILE A 178 -8.98 3.46 -10.59
C ILE A 178 -7.76 2.73 -11.15
N GLN A 179 -7.64 1.42 -10.91
CA GLN A 179 -6.54 0.60 -11.45
C GLN A 179 -6.55 0.62 -12.98
N ASN A 180 -7.71 0.43 -13.60
CA ASN A 180 -7.83 0.47 -15.06
C ASN A 180 -7.48 1.85 -15.62
N LEU A 181 -7.92 2.94 -14.98
CA LEU A 181 -7.55 4.30 -15.36
C LEU A 181 -6.04 4.52 -15.26
N LEU A 182 -5.38 4.04 -14.20
CA LEU A 182 -3.93 4.14 -14.05
C LEU A 182 -3.20 3.38 -15.17
N ILE A 183 -3.64 2.14 -15.46
CA ILE A 183 -3.06 1.31 -16.53
C ILE A 183 -3.21 1.99 -17.89
N GLN A 184 -4.41 2.47 -18.23
CA GLN A 184 -4.67 3.09 -19.52
C GLN A 184 -4.02 4.47 -19.68
N THR A 185 -4.00 5.28 -18.63
CA THR A 185 -3.47 6.66 -18.69
C THR A 185 -1.94 6.65 -18.80
N PHE A 186 -1.26 5.80 -18.03
CA PHE A 186 0.21 5.75 -18.02
C PHE A 186 0.79 4.68 -18.96
N GLY A 187 -0.05 3.81 -19.54
CA GLY A 187 0.40 2.74 -20.43
C GLY A 187 1.25 1.69 -19.72
N ILE A 188 0.77 1.21 -18.57
CA ILE A 188 1.49 0.20 -17.77
C ILE A 188 1.67 -1.07 -18.62
N SER A 189 2.90 -1.31 -19.07
CA SER A 189 3.29 -2.51 -19.82
C SER A 189 3.90 -3.56 -18.90
N GLU A 190 4.00 -4.81 -19.39
CA GLU A 190 4.65 -5.90 -18.64
C GLU A 190 6.11 -5.56 -18.26
N GLN A 191 6.82 -4.81 -19.09
CA GLN A 191 8.19 -4.37 -18.82
C GLN A 191 8.27 -3.39 -17.65
N ILE A 192 7.29 -2.51 -17.54
CA ILE A 192 7.21 -1.54 -16.44
C ILE A 192 6.76 -2.24 -15.15
N ALA A 193 5.75 -3.11 -15.23
CA ALA A 193 5.30 -3.92 -14.09
C ALA A 193 6.41 -4.81 -13.53
N ALA A 194 7.36 -5.24 -14.36
CA ALA A 194 8.52 -6.01 -13.89
C ALA A 194 9.50 -5.20 -13.02
N VAL A 195 9.57 -3.87 -13.17
CA VAL A 195 10.55 -3.02 -12.48
C VAL A 195 9.94 -2.13 -11.40
N VAL A 196 8.66 -1.80 -11.49
CA VAL A 196 7.93 -1.00 -10.52
C VAL A 196 7.28 -1.92 -9.50
N ILE A 197 7.59 -1.71 -8.22
CA ILE A 197 7.05 -2.51 -7.14
C ILE A 197 5.60 -2.13 -6.87
N GLY A 198 4.77 -3.15 -6.66
CA GLY A 198 3.38 -2.99 -6.27
C GLY A 198 2.41 -2.81 -7.42
N ILE A 199 2.89 -2.70 -8.67
CA ILE A 199 2.13 -2.87 -9.91
C ILE A 199 2.00 -4.35 -10.25
#